data_AF-A0A2D5EM81-F1
#
_entry.id   AF-A0A2D5EM81-F1
#
_cell.length_a   1.000
_cell.length_b   1.000
_cell.length_c   1.000
_cell.angle_alpha   90.00
_cell.angle_beta   90.00
_cell.angle_gamma   90.00
#
_symmetry.space_group_name_H-M   'P 1'
#
loop_
_entity.id
_entity.type
_entity.pdbx_description
1 polymer ?
#
loop_
_entity_poly.entity_id
_entity_poly.type
_entity_poly.pdbx_seq_one_letter_code
_entity_poly.pdbx_strand_id
1 'polypeptide(L)'
;MRPGPPRGGERRGEGAERAGPPRLDPGGALPYQRAVDPASTPEEQPRPRPVREVLLVYALIAAGTLGLTRLRAIPALAEYVHLLVGGLFLFTALHLAGREGPGGIRRFGIDLGGLLGPPPPEDADASPGPLGLFDLARTVRRGLPSALREVGVAAGLCAVIFPPFAWGFHLWHGAAHPFRWNPPEDFASFAAAQLVVVGLPEEAFFRGFVQTRLGDAWPATRRLLGAAVHPAALLLQAALFALVHVVADPNPARLAVFFPGLVFGWLRGWRGGIGAAIVFHAASNVFSELLFRGWLR
;
A
#
# COMPACT_ATOMS: atom_id res chain seq x y z
N MET A 1 -47.28 79.13 32.74
CA MET A 1 -45.93 79.65 33.04
C MET A 1 -44.90 78.62 32.58
N ARG A 2 -43.89 79.03 31.81
CA ARG A 2 -42.65 78.28 31.44
C ARG A 2 -41.83 77.89 32.71
N PRO A 3 -40.63 77.24 32.65
CA PRO A 3 -40.13 76.04 31.94
C PRO A 3 -39.16 75.12 32.79
N GLY A 4 -38.72 73.98 32.22
CA GLY A 4 -37.39 73.31 32.35
C GLY A 4 -37.11 72.38 33.58
N PRO A 5 -36.07 71.50 33.59
CA PRO A 5 -34.88 71.35 32.70
C PRO A 5 -34.55 69.85 32.34
N PRO A 6 -33.28 69.36 32.15
CA PRO A 6 -32.61 69.24 30.84
C PRO A 6 -31.96 67.85 30.49
N ARG A 7 -31.55 67.73 29.22
CA ARG A 7 -30.35 67.09 28.61
C ARG A 7 -29.86 65.67 29.01
N GLY A 8 -29.60 64.88 27.97
CA GLY A 8 -28.59 63.82 27.88
C GLY A 8 -29.02 62.76 26.85
N GLY A 9 -28.26 62.31 25.87
CA GLY A 9 -26.88 62.51 25.44
C GLY A 9 -26.69 61.64 24.19
N GLU A 10 -25.86 62.10 23.27
CA GLU A 10 -25.52 61.44 22.01
C GLU A 10 -24.97 60.01 22.23
N ARG A 11 -25.38 59.04 21.40
CA ARG A 11 -24.56 57.87 21.10
C ARG A 11 -24.19 57.90 19.63
N ARG A 12 -22.98 58.40 19.38
CA ARG A 12 -22.21 58.18 18.16
C ARG A 12 -21.86 56.70 18.06
N GLY A 13 -21.93 56.18 16.84
CA GLY A 13 -21.49 54.83 16.51
C GLY A 13 -19.97 54.71 16.52
N GLU A 14 -19.50 53.53 16.91
CA GLU A 14 -18.13 53.09 16.70
C GLU A 14 -18.14 51.59 16.35
N GLY A 15 -17.35 51.25 15.33
CA GLY A 15 -16.64 49.97 15.26
C GLY A 15 -17.33 48.77 14.61
N ALA A 16 -17.61 48.82 13.31
CA ALA A 16 -17.66 47.60 12.50
C ALA A 16 -16.24 47.02 12.38
N GLU A 17 -15.93 46.01 13.19
CA GLU A 17 -14.68 45.26 13.13
C GLU A 17 -14.68 44.40 11.85
N ARG A 18 -13.82 44.76 10.90
CA ARG A 18 -13.60 44.03 9.65
C ARG A 18 -12.90 42.70 9.96
N ALA A 19 -13.61 41.58 9.80
CA ALA A 19 -13.00 40.26 9.79
C ALA A 19 -12.03 40.14 8.60
N GLY A 20 -10.72 40.08 8.90
CA GLY A 20 -9.69 39.78 7.91
C GLY A 20 -9.76 38.32 7.45
N PRO A 21 -9.25 37.98 6.25
CA PRO A 21 -9.28 36.63 5.74
C PRO A 21 -8.45 35.68 6.62
N PRO A 22 -8.86 34.40 6.75
CA PRO A 22 -8.15 33.45 7.60
C PRO A 22 -6.74 33.21 7.07
N ARG A 23 -5.75 33.26 7.98
CA ARG A 23 -4.36 32.92 7.70
C ARG A 23 -4.27 31.44 7.34
N LEU A 24 -3.70 31.14 6.17
CA LEU A 24 -3.33 29.79 5.76
C LEU A 24 -2.11 29.33 6.56
N ASP A 25 -2.27 28.23 7.30
CA ASP A 25 -1.20 27.57 8.05
C ASP A 25 -0.36 26.69 7.08
N PRO A 26 0.95 26.92 6.91
CA PRO A 26 1.77 26.22 5.91
C PRO A 26 2.25 24.83 6.38
N GLY A 27 1.36 24.02 6.98
CA GLY A 27 1.72 22.72 7.58
C GLY A 27 0.59 21.71 7.74
N GLY A 28 -0.55 21.88 7.06
CA GLY A 28 -1.75 21.06 7.30
C GLY A 28 -1.76 19.71 6.56
N ALA A 29 -1.41 18.64 7.26
CA ALA A 29 -1.93 17.31 6.95
C ALA A 29 -3.46 17.35 7.10
N LEU A 30 -4.20 16.95 6.05
CA LEU A 30 -5.66 16.94 6.07
C LEU A 30 -6.18 16.00 7.17
N PRO A 31 -7.07 16.45 8.07
CA PRO A 31 -7.74 15.57 9.01
C PRO A 31 -8.71 14.64 8.26
N TYR A 32 -8.43 13.34 8.32
CA TYR A 32 -9.38 12.27 8.00
C TYR A 32 -10.51 12.33 9.02
N GLN A 33 -11.60 13.03 8.70
CA GLN A 33 -12.95 12.85 9.22
C GLN A 33 -13.87 13.93 8.62
N ARG A 34 -14.77 13.52 7.73
CA ARG A 34 -15.97 14.31 7.44
C ARG A 34 -17.16 13.47 7.91
N ALA A 35 -17.89 14.02 8.87
CA ALA A 35 -19.08 13.43 9.46
C ALA A 35 -20.10 13.09 8.37
N VAL A 36 -20.70 11.90 8.48
CA VAL A 36 -21.80 11.43 7.65
C VAL A 36 -23.10 11.95 8.28
N ASP A 37 -23.97 12.58 7.48
CA ASP A 37 -25.32 13.01 7.86
C ASP A 37 -26.16 11.79 8.33
N PRO A 38 -26.87 11.86 9.47
CA PRO A 38 -27.57 10.72 10.06
C PRO A 38 -28.95 10.39 9.42
N ALA A 39 -29.26 10.90 8.22
CA ALA A 39 -30.60 10.80 7.65
C ALA A 39 -30.61 10.20 6.23
N SER A 40 -30.15 8.96 6.10
CA SER A 40 -30.62 7.99 5.10
C SER A 40 -29.91 6.65 5.35
N THR A 41 -30.58 5.71 6.01
CA THR A 41 -30.09 4.33 6.12
C THR A 41 -30.79 3.49 5.06
N PRO A 42 -30.15 3.17 3.92
CA PRO A 42 -30.52 1.97 3.18
C PRO A 42 -30.30 0.78 4.11
N GLU A 43 -31.20 -0.19 4.07
CA GLU A 43 -31.13 -1.48 4.77
C GLU A 43 -29.70 -2.06 4.70
N GLU A 44 -28.93 -1.87 5.78
CA GLU A 44 -27.52 -2.22 5.79
C GLU A 44 -27.43 -3.73 5.99
N GLN A 45 -27.26 -4.46 4.89
CA GLN A 45 -26.98 -5.90 4.94
C GLN A 45 -25.84 -6.13 5.95
N PRO A 46 -25.97 -7.10 6.87
CA PRO A 46 -24.98 -7.31 7.91
C PRO A 46 -23.62 -7.63 7.28
N ARG A 47 -22.73 -6.64 7.25
CA ARG A 47 -21.38 -6.81 6.71
C ARG A 47 -20.68 -7.90 7.53
N PRO A 48 -20.02 -8.89 6.89
CA PRO A 48 -19.25 -9.89 7.63
C PRO A 48 -18.22 -9.18 8.52
N ARG A 49 -17.96 -9.74 9.72
CA ARG A 49 -16.91 -9.23 10.62
C ARG A 49 -15.59 -9.16 9.83
N PRO A 50 -14.86 -8.03 9.80
CA PRO A 50 -13.74 -7.85 8.87
C PRO A 50 -12.66 -8.94 8.94
N VAL A 51 -12.37 -9.45 10.15
CA VAL A 51 -11.43 -10.58 10.33
C VAL A 51 -11.94 -11.86 9.67
N ARG A 52 -13.24 -12.17 9.78
CA ARG A 52 -13.83 -13.36 9.15
C ARG A 52 -13.74 -13.27 7.63
N GLU A 53 -14.02 -12.09 7.07
CA GLU A 53 -13.88 -11.85 5.63
C GLU A 53 -12.43 -12.08 5.17
N VAL A 54 -11.45 -11.49 5.88
CA VAL A 54 -10.02 -11.69 5.61
C VAL A 54 -9.65 -13.17 5.62
N LEU A 55 -10.05 -13.91 6.65
CA LEU A 55 -9.70 -15.33 6.76
C LEU A 55 -10.37 -16.18 5.68
N LEU A 56 -11.61 -15.88 5.28
CA LEU A 56 -12.31 -16.59 4.20
C LEU A 56 -11.65 -16.32 2.85
N VAL A 57 -11.41 -15.05 2.52
CA VAL A 57 -10.72 -14.67 1.27
C VAL A 57 -9.31 -15.26 1.25
N TYR A 58 -8.59 -15.20 2.36
CA TYR A 58 -7.27 -15.82 2.49
C TYR A 58 -7.30 -17.32 2.27
N ALA A 59 -8.27 -18.04 2.85
CA ALA A 59 -8.39 -19.49 2.67
C ALA A 59 -8.65 -19.86 1.20
N LEU A 60 -9.51 -19.10 0.51
CA LEU A 60 -9.77 -19.29 -0.92
C LEU A 60 -8.52 -19.02 -1.77
N ILE A 61 -7.80 -17.95 -1.44
CA ILE A 61 -6.55 -17.60 -2.11
C ILE A 61 -5.47 -18.65 -1.87
N ALA A 62 -5.31 -19.13 -0.64
CA ALA A 62 -4.36 -20.19 -0.30
C ALA A 62 -4.71 -21.50 -1.05
N ALA A 63 -5.99 -21.88 -1.10
CA ALA A 63 -6.45 -23.04 -1.86
C ALA A 63 -6.20 -22.86 -3.37
N GLY A 64 -6.50 -21.67 -3.92
CA GLY A 64 -6.22 -21.31 -5.31
C GLY A 64 -4.74 -21.38 -5.64
N THR A 65 -3.88 -20.79 -4.82
CA THR A 65 -2.42 -20.86 -4.94
C THR A 65 -1.94 -22.30 -4.89
N LEU A 66 -2.42 -23.11 -3.95
CA LEU A 66 -2.07 -24.53 -3.85
C LEU A 66 -2.48 -25.32 -5.10
N GLY A 67 -3.65 -25.02 -5.67
CA GLY A 67 -4.13 -25.64 -6.92
C GLY A 67 -3.27 -25.22 -8.12
N LEU A 68 -3.02 -23.91 -8.27
CA LEU A 68 -2.19 -23.37 -9.36
C LEU A 68 -0.77 -23.88 -9.30
N THR A 69 -0.18 -24.09 -8.12
CA THR A 69 1.18 -24.65 -8.00
C THR A 69 1.26 -26.11 -8.45
N ARG A 70 0.15 -26.87 -8.47
CA ARG A 70 0.13 -28.22 -9.06
C ARG A 70 0.31 -28.21 -10.57
N LEU A 71 -0.02 -27.11 -11.24
CA LEU A 71 0.19 -26.97 -12.68
C LEU A 71 1.68 -26.97 -13.06
N ARG A 72 2.61 -26.78 -12.10
CA ARG A 72 4.05 -26.97 -12.32
C ARG A 72 4.42 -28.38 -12.79
N ALA A 73 3.57 -29.37 -12.53
CA ALA A 73 3.77 -30.73 -13.03
C ALA A 73 3.58 -30.84 -14.56
N ILE A 74 2.98 -29.83 -15.20
CA ILE A 74 2.76 -29.78 -16.65
C ILE A 74 3.81 -28.84 -17.26
N PRO A 75 4.79 -29.34 -18.05
CA PRO A 75 5.90 -28.52 -18.53
C PRO A 75 5.47 -27.24 -19.26
N ALA A 76 4.45 -27.33 -20.11
CA ALA A 76 3.91 -26.19 -20.86
C ALA A 76 3.28 -25.09 -19.98
N LEU A 77 2.92 -25.41 -18.73
CA LEU A 77 2.31 -24.47 -17.79
C LEU A 77 3.26 -24.04 -16.68
N ALA A 78 4.36 -24.76 -16.46
CA ALA A 78 5.27 -24.55 -15.34
C ALA A 78 5.82 -23.13 -15.28
N GLU A 79 6.16 -22.56 -16.45
CA GLU A 79 6.68 -21.20 -16.59
C GLU A 79 5.61 -20.14 -16.29
N TYR A 80 4.32 -20.42 -16.42
CA TYR A 80 3.25 -19.43 -16.23
C TYR A 80 2.64 -19.44 -14.83
N VAL A 81 2.93 -20.44 -14.00
CA VAL A 81 2.31 -20.58 -12.66
C VAL A 81 2.47 -19.32 -11.81
N HIS A 82 3.64 -18.69 -11.83
CA HIS A 82 3.89 -17.49 -11.04
C HIS A 82 3.05 -16.29 -11.52
N LEU A 83 2.84 -16.16 -12.84
CA LEU A 83 1.94 -15.16 -13.43
C LEU A 83 0.48 -15.41 -13.03
N LEU A 84 0.05 -16.67 -13.01
CA LEU A 84 -1.31 -17.04 -12.60
C LEU A 84 -1.57 -16.74 -11.12
N VAL A 85 -0.61 -17.06 -10.24
CA VAL A 85 -0.70 -16.76 -8.81
C VAL A 85 -0.69 -15.24 -8.56
N GLY A 86 0.21 -14.49 -9.21
CA GLY A 86 0.21 -13.03 -9.17
C GLY A 86 -1.12 -12.45 -9.69
N GLY A 87 -1.62 -12.96 -10.82
CA GLY A 87 -2.92 -12.58 -11.36
C GLY A 87 -4.07 -12.80 -10.37
N LEU A 88 -4.09 -13.94 -9.67
CA LEU A 88 -5.08 -14.26 -8.64
C LEU A 88 -5.06 -13.24 -7.48
N PHE A 89 -3.88 -12.89 -6.98
CA PHE A 89 -3.73 -11.88 -5.92
C PHE A 89 -4.19 -10.50 -6.38
N LEU A 90 -3.69 -10.04 -7.53
CA LEU A 90 -3.99 -8.71 -8.05
C LEU A 90 -5.46 -8.55 -8.40
N PHE A 91 -6.03 -9.53 -9.12
CA PHE A 91 -7.45 -9.53 -9.48
C PHE A 91 -8.32 -9.47 -8.22
N THR A 92 -8.05 -10.30 -7.23
CA THR A 92 -8.83 -10.33 -5.99
C THR A 92 -8.74 -9.00 -5.24
N ALA A 93 -7.55 -8.42 -5.14
CA ALA A 93 -7.34 -7.13 -4.49
C ALA A 93 -8.12 -6.00 -5.18
N LEU A 94 -8.00 -5.90 -6.52
CA LEU A 94 -8.70 -4.89 -7.31
C LEU A 94 -10.22 -5.09 -7.30
N HIS A 95 -10.68 -6.33 -7.42
CA HIS A 95 -12.09 -6.67 -7.39
C HIS A 95 -12.73 -6.28 -6.06
N LEU A 96 -12.14 -6.69 -4.93
CA LEU A 96 -12.68 -6.40 -3.60
C LEU A 96 -12.60 -4.91 -3.26
N ALA A 97 -11.52 -4.23 -3.65
CA ALA A 97 -11.43 -2.78 -3.49
C ALA A 97 -12.45 -2.03 -4.37
N GLY A 98 -12.73 -2.51 -5.58
CA GLY A 98 -13.74 -1.94 -6.47
C GLY A 98 -15.17 -2.08 -5.97
N ARG A 99 -15.49 -3.16 -5.23
CA ARG A 99 -16.82 -3.40 -4.64
C ARG A 99 -17.21 -2.39 -3.56
N GLU A 100 -16.25 -1.67 -2.99
CA GLU A 100 -16.48 -0.65 -1.96
C GLU A 100 -16.97 0.68 -2.55
N GLY A 101 -17.08 0.77 -3.89
CA GLY A 101 -17.59 1.93 -4.59
C GLY A 101 -16.53 3.00 -4.86
N PRO A 102 -16.95 4.23 -5.17
CA PRO A 102 -16.06 5.33 -5.52
C PRO A 102 -15.03 5.59 -4.41
N GLY A 103 -13.74 5.49 -4.75
CA GLY A 103 -12.64 5.70 -3.80
C GLY A 103 -12.15 4.44 -3.07
N GLY A 104 -12.76 3.27 -3.31
CA GLY A 104 -12.31 1.99 -2.73
C GLY A 104 -10.83 1.71 -3.01
N ILE A 105 -10.38 1.81 -4.26
CA ILE A 105 -8.96 1.63 -4.66
C ILE A 105 -8.02 2.53 -3.84
N ARG A 106 -8.42 3.78 -3.59
CA ARG A 106 -7.65 4.74 -2.77
C ARG A 106 -7.65 4.37 -1.28
N ARG A 107 -8.79 3.96 -0.72
CA ARG A 107 -8.91 3.50 0.67
C ARG A 107 -7.98 2.32 0.95
N PHE A 108 -7.92 1.38 0.00
CA PHE A 108 -7.02 0.24 0.07
C PHE A 108 -5.56 0.63 -0.21
N GLY A 109 -5.30 1.85 -0.70
CA GLY A 109 -3.95 2.36 -0.97
C GLY A 109 -3.31 1.75 -2.21
N ILE A 110 -4.13 1.21 -3.11
CA ILE A 110 -3.74 0.57 -4.37
C ILE A 110 -3.74 1.59 -5.52
N ASP A 111 -4.13 2.85 -5.28
CA ASP A 111 -4.25 3.89 -6.30
C ASP A 111 -2.93 4.32 -6.96
N LEU A 112 -1.78 3.94 -6.38
CA LEU A 112 -0.42 4.23 -6.88
C LEU A 112 -0.22 5.70 -7.24
N GLY A 113 -0.68 6.62 -6.37
CA GLY A 113 -0.58 8.06 -6.61
C GLY A 113 -1.61 8.59 -7.61
N GLY A 114 -2.72 7.86 -7.82
CA GLY A 114 -3.82 8.23 -8.70
C GLY A 114 -3.82 7.52 -10.05
N LEU A 115 -2.83 6.66 -10.33
CA LEU A 115 -2.72 5.91 -11.58
C LEU A 115 -3.92 4.99 -11.86
N LEU A 116 -4.52 4.43 -10.80
CA LEU A 116 -5.70 3.54 -10.91
C LEU A 116 -7.01 4.24 -10.51
N GLY A 117 -6.97 5.56 -10.30
CA GLY A 117 -8.14 6.37 -9.95
C GLY A 117 -8.78 7.04 -11.16
N PRO A 118 -10.01 7.58 -11.02
CA PRO A 118 -10.59 8.42 -12.06
C PRO A 118 -9.73 9.67 -12.28
N PRO A 119 -9.68 10.20 -13.52
CA PRO A 119 -8.91 11.39 -13.82
C PRO A 119 -9.39 12.60 -12.99
N PRO A 120 -8.49 13.55 -12.66
CA PRO A 120 -8.86 14.77 -11.97
C PRO A 120 -9.93 15.56 -12.75
N PRO A 121 -10.76 16.39 -12.08
CA PRO A 121 -11.74 17.24 -12.75
C PRO A 121 -11.13 18.17 -13.79
N GLU A 122 -9.88 18.61 -13.58
CA GLU A 122 -9.11 19.46 -14.51
C GLU A 122 -8.84 18.79 -15.87
N ASP A 123 -8.92 17.45 -15.93
CA ASP A 123 -8.70 16.66 -17.13
C ASP A 123 -9.99 16.08 -17.72
N ALA A 124 -11.15 16.34 -17.10
CA ALA A 124 -12.42 15.76 -17.51
C ALA A 124 -12.75 16.07 -18.97
N ASP A 125 -12.38 17.27 -19.43
CA ASP A 125 -12.61 17.75 -20.80
C ASP A 125 -11.41 17.57 -21.74
N ALA A 126 -10.29 17.05 -21.22
CA ALA A 126 -9.06 16.92 -21.98
C ALA A 126 -9.09 15.68 -22.87
N SER A 127 -8.76 15.84 -24.16
CA SER A 127 -8.78 14.73 -25.11
C SER A 127 -7.90 13.57 -24.62
N PRO A 128 -8.43 12.33 -24.57
CA PRO A 128 -7.63 11.16 -24.23
C PRO A 128 -6.52 10.89 -25.26
N GLY A 129 -6.61 11.50 -26.45
CA GLY A 129 -5.68 11.26 -27.55
C GLY A 129 -5.91 9.89 -28.20
N PRO A 130 -5.09 9.54 -29.20
CA PRO A 130 -5.18 8.24 -29.86
C PRO A 130 -4.95 7.13 -28.82
N LEU A 131 -5.90 6.19 -28.71
CA LEU A 131 -5.85 5.05 -27.79
C LEU A 131 -5.66 5.41 -26.31
N GLY A 132 -5.99 6.64 -25.90
CA GLY A 132 -5.80 7.07 -24.50
C GLY A 132 -4.37 7.43 -24.10
N LEU A 133 -3.42 7.47 -25.06
CA LEU A 133 -2.00 7.66 -24.77
C LEU A 133 -1.69 9.01 -24.10
N PHE A 134 -2.42 10.08 -24.43
CA PHE A 134 -2.19 11.38 -23.84
C PHE A 134 -2.70 11.46 -22.40
N ASP A 135 -3.80 10.76 -22.11
CA ASP A 135 -4.32 10.66 -20.75
C ASP A 135 -3.39 9.81 -19.87
N LEU A 136 -2.88 8.69 -20.40
CA LEU A 136 -1.87 7.86 -19.74
C LEU A 136 -0.60 8.66 -19.46
N ALA A 137 -0.06 9.38 -20.46
CA ALA A 137 1.15 10.17 -20.30
C ALA A 137 0.98 11.28 -19.24
N ARG A 138 -0.17 11.96 -19.22
CA ARG A 138 -0.51 12.95 -18.19
C ARG A 138 -0.59 12.31 -16.81
N THR A 139 -1.26 11.17 -16.69
CA THR A 139 -1.40 10.43 -15.43
C THR A 139 -0.06 9.95 -14.89
N VAL A 140 0.79 9.37 -15.75
CA VAL A 140 2.16 8.96 -15.41
C VAL A 140 3.00 10.15 -14.96
N ARG A 141 2.96 11.26 -15.71
CA ARG A 141 3.71 12.48 -15.37
C ARG A 141 3.31 13.04 -14.02
N ARG A 142 2.02 12.99 -13.66
CA ARG A 142 1.52 13.42 -12.34
C ARG A 142 1.87 12.43 -11.23
N GLY A 143 1.89 11.14 -11.53
CA GLY A 143 2.30 10.10 -10.60
C GLY A 143 3.80 10.11 -10.29
N LEU A 144 4.63 10.63 -11.21
CA LEU A 144 6.09 10.56 -11.12
C LEU A 144 6.68 11.13 -9.82
N PRO A 145 6.32 12.35 -9.34
CA PRO A 145 6.83 12.85 -8.07
C PRO A 145 6.48 11.96 -6.88
N SER A 146 5.28 11.38 -6.87
CA SER A 146 4.87 10.43 -5.84
C SER A 146 5.69 9.14 -5.94
N ALA A 147 5.86 8.60 -7.15
CA ALA A 147 6.66 7.39 -7.38
C ALA A 147 8.12 7.59 -6.95
N LEU A 148 8.76 8.71 -7.33
CA LEU A 148 10.12 9.04 -6.93
C LEU A 148 10.27 9.14 -5.40
N ARG A 149 9.27 9.73 -4.73
CA ARG A 149 9.26 9.79 -3.27
C ARG A 149 9.15 8.39 -2.64
N GLU A 150 8.26 7.54 -3.15
CA GLU A 150 8.12 6.17 -2.64
C GLU A 150 9.40 5.33 -2.91
N VAL A 151 10.06 5.52 -4.06
CA VAL A 151 11.37 4.93 -4.37
C VAL A 151 12.45 5.44 -3.40
N GLY A 152 12.50 6.75 -3.15
CA GLY A 152 13.46 7.34 -2.21
C GLY A 152 13.28 6.81 -0.78
N VAL A 153 12.03 6.65 -0.34
CA VAL A 153 11.71 6.03 0.95
C VAL A 153 12.18 4.57 0.99
N ALA A 154 11.87 3.78 -0.04
CA ALA A 154 12.29 2.38 -0.11
C ALA A 154 13.82 2.26 -0.12
N ALA A 155 14.51 3.10 -0.89
CA ALA A 155 15.97 3.15 -0.95
C ALA A 155 16.60 3.48 0.41
N GLY A 156 16.02 4.44 1.15
CA GLY A 156 16.45 4.77 2.51
C GLY A 156 16.32 3.57 3.46
N LEU A 157 15.22 2.81 3.37
CA LEU A 157 15.05 1.57 4.14
C LEU A 157 16.03 0.48 3.72
N CYS A 158 16.27 0.29 2.42
CA CYS A 158 17.28 -0.65 1.93
C CYS A 158 18.66 -0.32 2.53
N ALA A 159 19.06 0.95 2.53
CA ALA A 159 20.35 1.37 3.07
C ALA A 159 20.52 1.04 4.57
N VAL A 160 19.43 1.01 5.34
CA VAL A 160 19.44 0.68 6.77
C VAL A 160 19.33 -0.83 7.01
N ILE A 161 18.48 -1.53 6.25
CA ILE A 161 18.12 -2.93 6.53
C ILE A 161 19.05 -3.92 5.80
N PHE A 162 19.50 -3.61 4.59
CA PHE A 162 20.26 -4.55 3.77
C PHE A 162 21.65 -4.88 4.34
N PRO A 163 22.43 -3.93 4.91
CA PRO A 163 23.71 -4.27 5.50
C PRO A 163 23.62 -5.30 6.65
N PRO A 164 22.80 -5.10 7.71
CA PRO A 164 22.67 -6.12 8.76
C PRO A 164 22.01 -7.40 8.23
N PHE A 165 21.11 -7.32 7.25
CA PHE A 165 20.54 -8.51 6.61
C PHE A 165 21.61 -9.34 5.89
N ALA A 166 22.49 -8.72 5.11
CA ALA A 166 23.58 -9.41 4.42
C ALA A 166 24.55 -10.08 5.39
N TRP A 167 24.88 -9.39 6.49
CA TRP A 167 25.67 -9.96 7.56
C TRP A 167 24.98 -11.18 8.20
N GLY A 168 23.69 -11.06 8.54
CA GLY A 168 22.91 -12.18 9.07
C GLY A 168 22.80 -13.35 8.09
N PHE A 169 22.60 -13.06 6.81
CA PHE A 169 22.56 -14.06 5.74
C PHE A 169 23.87 -14.84 5.65
N HIS A 170 25.00 -14.13 5.69
CA HIS A 170 26.34 -14.72 5.68
C HIS A 170 26.56 -15.67 6.85
N LEU A 171 26.21 -15.23 8.07
CA LEU A 171 26.36 -16.04 9.28
C LEU A 171 25.42 -17.25 9.29
N TRP A 172 24.17 -17.09 8.85
CA TRP A 172 23.15 -18.14 8.91
C TRP A 172 23.41 -19.27 7.90
N HIS A 173 23.72 -18.93 6.65
CA HIS A 173 23.91 -19.94 5.61
C HIS A 173 25.35 -20.50 5.58
N GLY A 174 26.31 -19.75 6.11
CA GLY A 174 27.73 -20.01 5.91
C GLY A 174 28.12 -19.74 4.46
N ALA A 175 29.00 -18.76 4.22
CA ALA A 175 29.47 -18.53 2.85
C ALA A 175 30.26 -19.74 2.35
N ALA A 176 29.85 -20.29 1.20
CA ALA A 176 30.58 -21.39 0.56
C ALA A 176 31.91 -20.90 -0.04
N HIS A 177 31.97 -19.61 -0.43
CA HIS A 177 33.13 -18.94 -1.01
C HIS A 177 33.08 -17.43 -0.76
N PRO A 178 34.19 -16.68 -0.98
CA PRO A 178 34.18 -15.22 -0.95
C PRO A 178 33.14 -14.65 -1.93
N PHE A 179 32.49 -13.54 -1.56
CA PHE A 179 31.41 -12.97 -2.37
C PHE A 179 31.85 -12.73 -3.82
N ARG A 180 31.06 -13.22 -4.77
CA ARG A 180 31.23 -12.97 -6.20
C ARG A 180 30.02 -12.22 -6.74
N TRP A 181 30.27 -11.20 -7.56
CA TRP A 181 29.19 -10.56 -8.29
C TRP A 181 28.67 -11.49 -9.38
N ASN A 182 27.50 -12.10 -9.14
CA ASN A 182 26.88 -13.10 -10.02
C ASN A 182 25.37 -12.80 -10.18
N PRO A 183 24.99 -11.68 -10.83
CA PRO A 183 23.59 -11.39 -11.09
C PRO A 183 22.98 -12.37 -12.11
N PRO A 184 21.64 -12.57 -12.10
CA PRO A 184 20.94 -13.19 -13.22
C PRO A 184 21.32 -12.57 -14.58
N GLU A 185 21.40 -13.38 -15.64
CA GLU A 185 21.82 -12.95 -16.99
C GLU A 185 20.98 -11.78 -17.51
N ASP A 186 19.66 -11.83 -17.33
CA ASP A 186 18.76 -10.70 -17.61
C ASP A 186 18.30 -10.02 -16.31
N PHE A 187 19.26 -9.35 -15.66
CA PHE A 187 19.04 -8.69 -14.37
C PHE A 187 17.91 -7.65 -14.43
N ALA A 188 17.81 -6.89 -15.53
CA ALA A 188 16.80 -5.84 -15.68
C ALA A 188 15.39 -6.44 -15.77
N SER A 189 15.18 -7.47 -16.61
CA SER A 189 13.90 -8.16 -16.69
C SER A 189 13.56 -8.87 -15.38
N PHE A 190 14.55 -9.46 -14.70
CA PHE A 190 14.35 -10.06 -13.39
C PHE A 190 13.87 -9.03 -12.35
N ALA A 191 14.53 -7.87 -12.25
CA ALA A 191 14.13 -6.80 -11.34
C ALA A 191 12.73 -6.25 -11.67
N ALA A 192 12.42 -6.08 -12.96
CA ALA A 192 11.10 -5.66 -13.41
C ALA A 192 10.01 -6.69 -13.05
N ALA A 193 10.29 -7.98 -13.20
CA ALA A 193 9.39 -9.05 -12.79
C ALA A 193 9.17 -9.05 -11.27
N GLN A 194 10.21 -8.86 -10.46
CA GLN A 194 10.06 -8.72 -9.01
C GLN A 194 9.19 -7.53 -8.62
N LEU A 195 9.22 -6.44 -9.39
CA LEU A 195 8.40 -5.27 -9.14
C LEU A 195 6.93 -5.46 -9.56
N VAL A 196 6.70 -5.88 -10.81
CA VAL A 196 5.37 -5.86 -11.45
C VAL A 196 4.63 -7.18 -11.31
N VAL A 197 5.33 -8.31 -11.40
CA VAL A 197 4.72 -9.64 -11.41
C VAL A 197 4.61 -10.21 -9.99
N VAL A 198 5.54 -9.87 -9.10
CA VAL A 198 5.58 -10.38 -7.72
C VAL A 198 5.12 -9.31 -6.74
N GLY A 199 5.90 -8.23 -6.60
CA GLY A 199 5.69 -7.20 -5.58
C GLY A 199 4.34 -6.51 -5.70
N LEU A 200 3.96 -6.02 -6.88
CA LEU A 200 2.68 -5.34 -7.07
C LEU A 200 1.47 -6.20 -6.67
N PRO A 201 1.28 -7.44 -7.19
CA PRO A 201 0.18 -8.28 -6.78
C PRO A 201 0.15 -8.62 -5.29
N GLU A 202 1.30 -9.01 -4.74
CA GLU A 202 1.37 -9.42 -3.33
C GLU A 202 1.10 -8.24 -2.39
N GLU A 203 1.68 -7.07 -2.66
CA GLU A 203 1.43 -5.88 -1.85
C GLU A 203 0.00 -5.36 -2.03
N ALA A 204 -0.58 -5.43 -3.23
CA ALA A 204 -1.99 -5.08 -3.43
C ALA A 204 -2.92 -5.99 -2.60
N PHE A 205 -2.65 -7.29 -2.54
CA PHE A 205 -3.47 -8.21 -1.75
C PHE A 205 -3.21 -8.09 -0.25
N PHE A 206 -1.97 -8.19 0.21
CA PHE A 206 -1.67 -8.22 1.64
C PHE A 206 -1.72 -6.84 2.29
N ARG A 207 -1.16 -5.81 1.65
CA ARG A 207 -1.05 -4.46 2.24
C ARG A 207 -2.21 -3.57 1.80
N GLY A 208 -2.77 -3.86 0.63
CA GLY A 208 -4.02 -3.28 0.20
C GLY A 208 -5.21 -3.94 0.89
N PHE A 209 -5.58 -5.16 0.49
CA PHE A 209 -6.80 -5.82 1.00
C PHE A 209 -6.72 -6.26 2.46
N VAL A 210 -5.82 -7.19 2.79
CA VAL A 210 -5.77 -7.83 4.11
C VAL A 210 -5.54 -6.79 5.21
N GLN A 211 -4.51 -5.95 5.07
CA GLN A 211 -4.17 -4.98 6.10
C GLN A 211 -5.25 -3.91 6.30
N THR A 212 -5.89 -3.40 5.24
CA THR A 212 -6.98 -2.44 5.38
C THR A 212 -8.18 -3.06 6.11
N ARG A 213 -8.59 -4.27 5.75
CA ARG A 213 -9.70 -4.97 6.43
C ARG A 213 -9.40 -5.30 7.88
N LEU A 214 -8.17 -5.71 8.20
CA LEU A 214 -7.76 -5.90 9.59
C LEU A 214 -7.74 -4.58 10.37
N GLY A 215 -7.43 -3.47 9.71
CA GLY A 215 -7.53 -2.12 10.27
C GLY A 215 -8.97 -1.70 10.61
N ASP A 216 -9.98 -2.23 9.91
CA ASP A 216 -11.39 -2.01 10.24
C ASP A 216 -11.80 -2.71 11.53
N ALA A 217 -11.24 -3.89 11.79
CA ALA A 217 -11.47 -4.62 13.04
C ALA A 217 -10.62 -4.07 14.20
N TRP A 218 -9.41 -3.60 13.91
CA TRP A 218 -8.47 -3.06 14.88
C TRP A 218 -7.89 -1.72 14.40
N PRO A 219 -8.60 -0.61 14.66
CA PRO A 219 -8.12 0.71 14.31
C PRO A 219 -6.77 1.01 14.99
N ALA A 220 -5.90 1.73 14.29
CA ALA A 220 -4.64 2.18 14.86
C ALA A 220 -4.89 3.22 15.97
N THR A 221 -4.63 2.84 17.22
CA THR A 221 -4.80 3.73 18.38
C THR A 221 -3.53 4.51 18.72
N ARG A 222 -2.37 4.08 18.20
CA ARG A 222 -1.06 4.69 18.46
C ARG A 222 -0.20 4.67 17.20
N ARG A 223 0.81 5.54 17.16
CA ARG A 223 1.84 5.55 16.12
C ARG A 223 3.05 4.74 16.56
N LEU A 224 3.47 3.80 15.73
CA LEU A 224 4.73 3.06 15.89
C LEU A 224 5.76 3.63 14.91
N LEU A 225 6.77 4.35 15.42
CA LEU A 225 7.80 5.01 14.60
C LEU A 225 7.20 5.87 13.46
N GLY A 226 6.10 6.59 13.74
CA GLY A 226 5.41 7.43 12.75
C GLY A 226 4.32 6.73 11.93
N ALA A 227 4.26 5.40 11.91
CA ALA A 227 3.23 4.63 11.22
C ALA A 227 1.99 4.41 12.10
N ALA A 228 0.79 4.64 11.55
CA ALA A 228 -0.46 4.32 12.22
C ALA A 228 -0.81 2.84 11.99
N VAL A 229 -0.38 1.97 12.91
CA VAL A 229 -0.62 0.52 12.83
C VAL A 229 -1.04 -0.05 14.18
N HIS A 230 -2.02 -0.95 14.18
CA HIS A 230 -2.35 -1.75 15.36
C HIS A 230 -1.47 -3.02 15.38
N PRO A 231 -0.81 -3.38 16.50
CA PRO A 231 0.08 -4.54 16.56
C PRO A 231 -0.58 -5.85 16.11
N ALA A 232 -1.82 -6.11 16.53
CA ALA A 232 -2.54 -7.33 16.14
C ALA A 232 -2.77 -7.42 14.62
N ALA A 233 -3.16 -6.31 13.98
CA ALA A 233 -3.36 -6.26 12.53
C ALA A 233 -2.02 -6.45 11.79
N LEU A 234 -0.95 -5.83 12.29
CA LEU A 234 0.39 -5.93 11.72
C LEU A 234 0.97 -7.35 11.82
N LEU A 235 0.80 -8.00 12.97
CA LEU A 235 1.27 -9.38 13.19
C LEU A 235 0.44 -10.36 12.35
N LEU A 236 -0.88 -10.23 12.33
CA LEU A 236 -1.74 -11.14 11.58
C LEU A 236 -1.52 -11.02 10.06
N GLN A 237 -1.40 -9.81 9.50
CA GLN A 237 -1.09 -9.68 8.07
C GLN A 237 0.26 -10.31 7.70
N ALA A 238 1.29 -10.12 8.54
CA ALA A 238 2.61 -10.71 8.31
C ALA A 238 2.59 -12.23 8.43
N ALA A 239 1.82 -12.77 9.38
CA ALA A 239 1.64 -14.20 9.54
C ALA A 239 0.93 -14.82 8.33
N LEU A 240 -0.17 -14.22 7.86
CA LEU A 240 -0.88 -14.67 6.66
C LEU A 240 0.02 -14.61 5.42
N PHE A 241 0.80 -13.54 5.28
CA PHE A 241 1.81 -13.39 4.22
C PHE A 241 2.85 -14.52 4.26
N ALA A 242 3.41 -14.83 5.43
CA ALA A 242 4.39 -15.91 5.56
C ALA A 242 3.79 -17.29 5.31
N LEU A 243 2.58 -17.55 5.80
CA LEU A 243 1.90 -18.83 5.63
C LEU A 243 1.57 -19.13 4.17
N VAL A 244 1.22 -18.11 3.36
CA VAL A 244 0.91 -18.36 1.93
C VAL A 244 2.17 -18.80 1.16
N HIS A 245 3.35 -18.37 1.60
CA HIS A 245 4.61 -18.80 0.99
C HIS A 245 4.91 -20.27 1.28
N VAL A 246 4.57 -20.77 2.47
CA VAL A 246 4.65 -22.20 2.78
C VAL A 246 3.62 -23.02 1.98
N VAL A 247 2.44 -22.45 1.74
CA VAL A 247 1.42 -23.09 0.87
C VAL A 247 1.90 -23.18 -0.58
N ALA A 248 2.57 -22.14 -1.09
CA ALA A 248 3.09 -22.11 -2.45
C ALA A 248 4.35 -22.99 -2.64
N ASP A 249 5.18 -23.08 -1.61
CA ASP A 249 6.42 -23.86 -1.56
C ASP A 249 6.57 -24.47 -0.15
N PRO A 250 6.29 -25.78 0.05
CA PRO A 250 6.28 -26.46 1.36
C PRO A 250 7.65 -26.58 2.05
N ASN A 251 8.30 -25.45 2.31
CA ASN A 251 9.56 -25.32 3.01
C ASN A 251 9.39 -24.39 4.22
N PRO A 252 9.60 -24.88 5.47
CA PRO A 252 9.48 -24.05 6.67
C PRO A 252 10.35 -22.79 6.67
N ALA A 253 11.48 -22.78 5.97
CA ALA A 253 12.33 -21.60 5.83
C ALA A 253 11.59 -20.42 5.18
N ARG A 254 10.53 -20.69 4.40
CA ARG A 254 9.66 -19.65 3.82
C ARG A 254 8.95 -18.82 4.87
N LEU A 255 8.79 -19.31 6.11
CA LEU A 255 8.23 -18.51 7.19
C LEU A 255 9.08 -17.28 7.54
N ALA A 256 10.36 -17.25 7.15
CA ALA A 256 11.23 -16.09 7.37
C ALA A 256 10.71 -14.81 6.70
N VAL A 257 9.89 -14.90 5.65
CA VAL A 257 9.26 -13.72 5.02
C VAL A 257 8.26 -13.00 5.94
N PHE A 258 7.93 -13.59 7.09
CA PHE A 258 7.21 -12.93 8.18
C PHE A 258 7.88 -11.60 8.57
N PHE A 259 9.21 -11.59 8.74
CA PHE A 259 9.96 -10.41 9.20
C PHE A 259 9.91 -9.24 8.21
N PRO A 260 10.30 -9.39 6.92
CA PRO A 260 10.10 -8.33 5.96
C PRO A 260 8.60 -8.00 5.79
N GLY A 261 7.72 -8.98 5.97
CA GLY A 261 6.27 -8.75 5.97
C GLY A 261 5.78 -7.77 7.04
N LEU A 262 6.45 -7.69 8.20
CA LEU A 262 6.20 -6.65 9.20
C LEU A 262 6.65 -5.27 8.70
N VAL A 263 7.80 -5.19 8.05
CA VAL A 263 8.32 -3.93 7.49
C VAL A 263 7.39 -3.43 6.38
N PHE A 264 6.93 -4.31 5.49
CA PHE A 264 5.97 -3.97 4.43
C PHE A 264 4.67 -3.40 5.01
N GLY A 265 4.13 -4.06 6.05
CA GLY A 265 2.92 -3.58 6.72
C GLY A 265 3.11 -2.26 7.46
N TRP A 266 4.25 -2.09 8.14
CA TRP A 266 4.63 -0.82 8.78
C TRP A 266 4.75 0.31 7.75
N LEU A 267 5.42 0.04 6.63
CA LEU A 267 5.64 0.98 5.55
C LEU A 267 4.30 1.42 4.92
N ARG A 268 3.36 0.50 4.71
CA ARG A 268 1.99 0.80 4.29
C ARG A 268 1.26 1.70 5.29
N GLY A 269 1.44 1.46 6.59
CA GLY A 269 0.85 2.28 7.67
C GLY A 269 1.49 3.67 7.80
N TRP A 270 2.75 3.82 7.41
CA TRP A 270 3.45 5.10 7.38
C TRP A 270 3.11 5.94 6.14
N ARG A 271 3.05 5.30 4.97
CA ARG A 271 2.91 5.97 3.67
C ARG A 271 1.48 6.16 3.22
N GLY A 272 0.55 5.33 3.71
CA GLY A 272 -0.86 5.38 3.32
C GLY A 272 -1.18 4.69 1.98
N GLY A 273 -0.17 4.34 1.18
CA GLY A 273 -0.29 3.53 -0.04
C GLY A 273 0.73 2.39 -0.08
N ILE A 274 0.63 1.52 -1.09
CA ILE A 274 1.50 0.34 -1.24
C ILE A 274 2.79 0.61 -2.03
N GLY A 275 2.95 1.80 -2.64
CA GLY A 275 4.05 2.08 -3.58
C GLY A 275 5.45 1.82 -3.02
N ALA A 276 5.77 2.35 -1.83
CA ALA A 276 7.07 2.10 -1.22
C ALA A 276 7.26 0.64 -0.81
N ALA A 277 6.18 -0.04 -0.40
CA ALA A 277 6.21 -1.47 -0.07
C ALA A 277 6.51 -2.32 -1.29
N ILE A 278 5.94 -2.01 -2.46
CA ILE A 278 6.24 -2.70 -3.73
C ILE A 278 7.72 -2.59 -4.08
N VAL A 279 8.27 -1.37 -4.04
CA VAL A 279 9.68 -1.13 -4.39
C VAL A 279 10.61 -1.82 -3.38
N PHE A 280 10.33 -1.70 -2.09
CA PHE A 280 11.15 -2.32 -1.04
C PHE A 280 11.06 -3.85 -1.08
N HIS A 281 9.89 -4.42 -1.37
CA HIS A 281 9.70 -5.86 -1.59
C HIS A 281 10.54 -6.34 -2.76
N ALA A 282 10.38 -5.72 -3.94
CA ALA A 282 11.15 -6.09 -5.13
C ALA A 282 12.66 -6.01 -4.90
N ALA A 283 13.12 -4.93 -4.27
CA ALA A 283 14.51 -4.75 -3.90
C ALA A 283 15.00 -5.85 -2.93
N SER A 284 14.18 -6.26 -1.97
CA SER A 284 14.50 -7.33 -1.02
C SER A 284 14.67 -8.68 -1.72
N ASN A 285 13.79 -9.00 -2.66
CA ASN A 285 13.89 -10.24 -3.44
C ASN A 285 15.13 -10.23 -4.34
N VAL A 286 15.38 -9.12 -5.03
CA VAL A 286 16.59 -8.95 -5.86
C VAL A 286 17.84 -9.07 -5.01
N PHE A 287 17.89 -8.41 -3.85
CA PHE A 287 19.04 -8.45 -2.97
C PHE A 287 19.28 -9.86 -2.41
N SER A 288 18.23 -10.55 -1.95
CA SER A 288 18.35 -11.92 -1.47
C SER A 288 18.87 -12.88 -2.56
N GLU A 289 18.43 -12.73 -3.81
CA GLU A 289 18.94 -13.53 -4.93
C GLU A 289 20.41 -13.23 -5.22
N LEU A 290 20.83 -11.96 -5.16
CA LEU A 290 22.25 -11.58 -5.32
C LEU A 290 23.13 -12.16 -4.21
N LEU A 291 22.67 -12.15 -2.95
CA LEU A 291 23.40 -12.77 -1.84
C LEU A 291 23.50 -14.28 -2.02
N PHE A 292 22.41 -14.93 -2.39
CA PHE A 292 22.37 -16.36 -2.65
C PHE A 292 23.33 -16.76 -3.78
N ARG A 293 23.27 -16.07 -4.93
CA ARG A 293 24.16 -16.33 -6.05
C ARG A 293 25.62 -15.96 -5.78
N GLY A 294 25.86 -14.96 -4.94
CA GLY A 294 27.21 -14.46 -4.70
C GLY A 294 27.98 -15.22 -3.63
N TRP A 295 27.31 -15.88 -2.69
CA TRP A 295 27.96 -16.67 -1.64
C TRP A 295 27.73 -18.18 -1.73
N LEU A 296 26.68 -18.64 -2.42
CA LEU A 296 26.25 -20.05 -2.39
C LEU A 296 26.23 -20.74 -3.75
N ARG A 297 26.39 -20.02 -4.87
CA ARG A 297 26.49 -20.60 -6.23
C ARG A 297 27.80 -20.22 -6.91
#